data_AF-A0A0R1HT59-F1
#
_entry.id   AF-A0A0R1HT59-F1
#
_cell.length_a   1.000
_cell.length_b   1.000
_cell.length_c   1.000
_cell.angle_alpha   90.00
_cell.angle_beta   90.00
_cell.angle_gamma   90.00
#
_symmetry.space_group_name_H-M   'P 1'
#
loop_
_entity.id
_entity.type
_entity.pdbx_description
1 polymer ?
#
loop_
_entity_poly.entity_id
_entity_poly.type
_entity_poly.pdbx_seq_one_letter_code
_entity_poly.pdbx_strand_id
1 'polypeptide(L)'
;MIILILVILVLVFSGIAIFTPAGTGRNLGVIIVGFALIALIGLTMSNDLSHVGMHQQASTTTVRLKSLTASGPATIAEQPLGNGTEKIVVYRSSNNAVKRTPVAHTTTTIDRGSRSQVTLTTKKWRFNNALYRWLFNLTNEEGQVASRKYNFVIPTTWRVISASKLK
;
A
#
# COMPACT_ATOMS: atom_id res chain seq x y z
N MET A 1 11.29 15.23 5.12
CA MET A 1 12.22 16.09 5.91
C MET A 1 13.44 15.33 6.42
N ILE A 2 13.33 14.04 6.72
CA ILE A 2 14.41 13.22 7.30
C ILE A 2 15.69 13.20 6.45
N ILE A 3 15.57 13.15 5.11
CA ILE A 3 16.72 13.22 4.19
C ILE A 3 17.48 14.54 4.36
N LEU A 4 16.76 15.66 4.53
CA LEU A 4 17.38 16.97 4.73
C LEU A 4 18.09 17.07 6.08
N ILE A 5 17.50 16.48 7.13
CA ILE A 5 18.13 16.38 8.46
C ILE A 5 19.43 15.55 8.37
N LEU A 6 19.42 14.44 7.62
CA LEU A 6 20.60 13.62 7.40
C LEU A 6 21.71 14.41 6.69
N VAL A 7 21.39 15.15 5.63
CA VAL A 7 22.37 15.99 4.92
C VAL A 7 22.98 17.04 5.86
N ILE A 8 22.15 17.74 6.65
CA ILE A 8 22.63 18.73 7.62
C ILE A 8 23.53 18.07 8.67
N LEU A 9 23.14 16.91 9.21
CA LEU A 9 23.96 16.21 10.21
C LEU A 9 25.29 15.73 9.65
N VAL A 10 25.34 15.30 8.39
CA VAL A 10 26.61 14.96 7.73
C VAL A 10 27.51 16.18 7.64
N LEU A 11 26.98 17.34 7.24
CA LEU A 11 27.75 18.58 7.19
C LEU A 11 28.22 19.03 8.57
N VAL A 12 27.38 18.92 9.60
CA VAL A 12 27.75 19.22 11.00
C VAL A 12 28.83 18.27 11.48
N PHE A 13 28.69 16.97 11.21
CA PHE A 13 29.69 15.95 11.56
C PHE A 13 31.05 16.28 10.93
N SER A 14 31.07 16.54 9.62
CA SER A 14 32.28 16.96 8.90
C SER A 14 32.85 18.26 9.45
N GLY A 15 31.98 19.25 9.75
CA GLY A 15 32.39 20.54 10.30
C GLY A 15 33.08 20.41 11.66
N ILE A 16 32.51 19.63 12.57
CA ILE A 16 33.13 19.35 13.88
C ILE A 16 34.44 18.59 13.69
N ALA A 17 34.45 17.56 12.84
CA ALA A 17 35.62 16.74 12.60
C ALA A 17 36.80 17.51 12.00
N ILE A 18 36.54 18.49 11.12
CA ILE A 18 37.58 19.24 10.38
C ILE A 18 37.99 20.53 11.10
N PHE A 19 37.04 21.35 11.54
CA PHE A 19 37.31 22.71 12.00
C PHE A 19 37.46 22.85 13.52
N THR A 20 37.10 21.82 14.30
CA THR A 20 37.24 21.89 15.76
C THR A 20 38.62 21.39 16.18
N PRO A 21 39.37 22.13 17.04
CA PRO A 21 40.64 21.67 17.57
C PRO A 21 40.51 20.32 18.29
N ALA A 22 41.59 19.54 18.27
CA ALA A 22 41.63 18.26 18.97
C ALA A 22 41.43 18.47 20.49
N GLY A 23 40.45 17.78 21.05
CA GLY A 23 40.11 17.88 22.47
C GLY A 23 38.83 17.13 22.80
N THR A 24 38.50 17.05 24.09
CA THR A 24 37.34 16.31 24.60
C THR A 24 36.02 16.79 23.97
N GLY A 25 35.88 18.10 23.73
CA GLY A 25 34.70 18.67 23.09
C GLY A 25 34.49 18.18 21.64
N ARG A 26 35.56 18.08 20.86
CA ARG A 26 35.52 17.50 19.50
C ARG A 26 35.12 16.03 19.55
N ASN A 27 35.74 15.24 20.43
CA ASN A 27 35.46 13.81 20.54
C ASN A 27 34.01 13.56 20.95
N LEU A 28 33.50 14.29 21.96
CA LEU A 28 32.10 14.19 22.36
C LEU A 28 31.15 14.61 21.24
N GLY A 29 31.44 15.72 20.54
CA GLY A 29 30.62 16.18 19.42
C GLY A 29 30.55 15.15 18.28
N VAL A 30 31.70 14.60 17.87
CA VAL A 30 31.77 13.54 16.85
C VAL A 30 31.01 12.30 17.28
N ILE A 31 31.15 11.87 18.54
CA ILE A 31 30.43 10.71 19.08
C ILE A 31 28.93 10.94 19.06
N ILE A 32 28.45 12.07 19.60
CA ILE A 32 27.02 12.39 19.70
C ILE A 32 26.39 12.48 18.31
N VAL A 33 27.01 13.25 17.41
CA VAL A 33 26.49 13.42 16.04
C VAL A 33 26.60 12.12 15.25
N GLY A 34 27.67 11.35 15.44
CA GLY A 34 27.84 10.03 14.82
C GLY A 34 26.74 9.05 15.26
N PHE A 35 26.43 8.99 16.54
CA PHE A 35 25.30 8.18 17.04
C PHE A 35 23.95 8.67 16.49
N ALA A 36 23.74 9.99 16.41
CA ALA A 36 22.52 10.54 15.82
C ALA A 36 22.37 10.16 14.33
N LEU A 37 23.46 10.17 13.56
CA LEU A 37 23.47 9.72 12.16
C LEU A 37 23.08 8.23 12.06
N ILE A 38 23.72 7.37 12.85
CA ILE A 38 23.41 5.93 12.87
C ILE A 38 21.93 5.70 13.24
N ALA A 39 21.43 6.41 14.25
CA ALA A 39 20.03 6.29 14.67
C ALA A 39 19.05 6.73 13.57
N LEU A 40 19.33 7.82 12.86
CA LEU A 40 18.47 8.30 11.77
C LEU A 40 18.52 7.39 10.55
N ILE A 41 19.68 6.85 10.20
CA ILE A 41 19.80 5.84 9.15
C ILE A 41 18.98 4.61 9.53
N GLY A 42 19.13 4.11 10.76
CA GLY A 42 18.32 3.00 11.27
C GLY A 42 16.82 3.28 11.22
N LEU A 43 16.41 4.51 11.54
CA LEU A 43 15.01 4.94 11.47
C LEU A 43 14.50 4.97 10.02
N THR A 44 15.30 5.44 9.05
CA THR A 44 14.93 5.41 7.63
C THR A 44 14.78 3.98 7.11
N MET A 45 15.77 3.11 7.38
CA MET A 45 15.70 1.70 6.96
C MET A 45 14.51 0.97 7.58
N SER A 46 14.21 1.26 8.85
CA SER A 46 13.08 0.65 9.53
C SER A 46 11.75 1.15 8.98
N ASN A 47 11.65 2.42 8.60
CA ASN A 47 10.48 2.93 7.89
C ASN A 47 10.30 2.22 6.54
N ASP A 48 11.36 2.09 5.74
CA ASP A 48 11.28 1.54 4.39
C ASP A 48 11.01 0.02 4.38
N LEU A 49 11.63 -0.73 5.30
CA LEU A 49 11.50 -2.19 5.36
C LEU A 49 10.23 -2.65 6.08
N SER A 50 9.84 -1.95 7.15
CA SER A 50 8.78 -2.42 8.05
C SER A 50 7.71 -1.38 8.36
N HIS A 51 7.69 -0.25 7.66
CA HIS A 51 6.65 0.79 7.79
C HIS A 51 6.55 1.30 9.24
N VAL A 52 7.69 1.40 9.95
CA VAL A 52 7.75 1.86 11.34
C VAL A 52 7.13 3.25 11.49
N GLY A 53 6.31 3.41 12.53
CA GLY A 53 5.58 4.66 12.76
C GLY A 53 4.31 4.79 11.90
N MET A 54 3.91 3.73 11.18
CA MET A 54 2.65 3.67 10.44
C MET A 54 1.73 2.55 10.93
N HIS A 55 0.44 2.72 10.65
CA HIS A 55 -0.58 1.69 10.82
C HIS A 55 -1.43 1.57 9.54
N GLN A 56 -2.12 0.45 9.40
CA GLN A 56 -3.01 0.20 8.27
C GLN A 56 -4.41 0.73 8.58
N GLN A 57 -4.84 1.75 7.85
CA GLN A 57 -6.21 2.25 7.90
C GLN A 57 -7.05 1.57 6.82
N ALA A 58 -8.11 0.88 7.23
CA ALA A 58 -9.03 0.21 6.33
C ALA A 58 -10.16 1.15 5.87
N SER A 59 -10.46 1.14 4.58
CA SER A 59 -11.65 1.74 3.99
C SER A 59 -12.41 0.66 3.22
N THR A 60 -13.69 0.53 3.50
CA THR A 60 -14.56 -0.47 2.87
C THR A 60 -15.63 0.22 2.04
N THR A 61 -15.81 -0.26 0.81
CA THR A 61 -16.85 0.22 -0.09
C THR A 61 -17.55 -0.96 -0.73
N THR A 62 -18.88 -0.93 -0.73
CA THR A 62 -19.70 -1.97 -1.34
C THR A 62 -20.35 -1.42 -2.60
N VAL A 63 -20.20 -2.13 -3.71
CA VAL A 63 -20.76 -1.74 -5.01
C VAL A 63 -21.61 -2.88 -5.54
N ARG A 64 -22.83 -2.56 -5.99
CA ARG A 64 -23.70 -3.54 -6.66
C ARG A 64 -23.14 -3.90 -8.03
N LEU A 65 -23.24 -5.18 -8.37
CA LEU A 65 -22.79 -5.74 -9.63
C LEU A 65 -23.93 -5.75 -10.64
N LYS A 66 -23.56 -5.55 -11.91
CA LYS A 66 -24.39 -5.82 -13.08
C LYS A 66 -23.74 -6.93 -13.91
N SER A 67 -24.56 -7.63 -14.69
CA SER A 67 -24.06 -8.64 -15.62
C SER A 67 -23.12 -8.00 -16.66
N LEU A 68 -22.06 -8.72 -17.04
CA LEU A 68 -21.23 -8.38 -18.20
C LEU A 68 -21.97 -8.64 -19.53
N THR A 69 -22.80 -9.69 -19.58
CA THR A 69 -23.61 -10.05 -20.75
C THR A 69 -24.92 -9.25 -20.78
N ALA A 70 -25.36 -8.85 -21.98
CA ALA A 70 -26.62 -8.15 -22.19
C ALA A 70 -27.84 -9.08 -22.26
N SER A 71 -27.63 -10.32 -22.72
CA SER A 71 -28.66 -11.37 -22.81
C SER A 71 -28.13 -12.70 -22.27
N GLY A 72 -29.04 -13.57 -21.83
CA GLY A 72 -28.70 -14.86 -21.20
C GLY A 72 -28.35 -14.75 -19.71
N PRO A 73 -27.75 -15.79 -19.11
CA PRO A 73 -27.45 -15.82 -17.68
C PRO A 73 -26.43 -14.75 -17.31
N ALA A 74 -26.69 -14.07 -16.19
CA ALA A 74 -25.85 -12.98 -15.71
C ALA A 74 -24.43 -13.47 -15.42
N THR A 75 -23.41 -12.68 -15.77
CA THR A 75 -22.03 -13.17 -15.82
C THR A 75 -21.01 -12.21 -15.22
N ILE A 76 -20.03 -12.75 -14.49
CA ILE A 76 -18.74 -12.12 -14.17
C ILE A 76 -17.60 -12.92 -14.82
N ALA A 77 -16.45 -12.31 -15.06
CA ALA A 77 -15.32 -13.01 -15.63
C ALA A 77 -14.12 -13.07 -14.69
N GLU A 78 -13.45 -14.21 -14.63
CA GLU A 78 -12.25 -14.41 -13.86
C GLU A 78 -11.09 -14.87 -14.75
N GLN A 79 -9.87 -14.52 -14.33
CA GLN A 79 -8.64 -14.95 -14.94
C GLN A 79 -7.69 -15.41 -13.81
N PRO A 80 -7.34 -16.70 -13.74
CA PRO A 80 -6.32 -17.15 -12.81
C PRO A 80 -4.95 -16.56 -13.19
N LEU A 81 -4.11 -16.35 -12.18
CA LEU A 81 -2.72 -15.91 -12.31
C LEU A 81 -1.80 -16.97 -11.72
N GLY A 82 -0.63 -17.17 -12.35
CA GLY A 82 0.38 -18.11 -11.87
C GLY A 82 -0.18 -19.52 -11.65
N ASN A 83 -0.13 -19.98 -10.40
CA ASN A 83 -0.62 -21.29 -9.96
C ASN A 83 -2.15 -21.36 -9.75
N GLY A 84 -2.88 -20.26 -9.99
CA GLY A 84 -4.33 -20.20 -9.92
C GLY A 84 -4.92 -19.83 -8.55
N THR A 85 -4.12 -19.65 -7.50
CA THR A 85 -4.62 -19.11 -6.21
C THR A 85 -4.87 -17.61 -6.28
N GLU A 86 -4.05 -16.89 -7.04
CA GLU A 86 -4.28 -15.50 -7.37
C GLU A 86 -5.17 -15.40 -8.61
N LYS A 87 -6.12 -14.47 -8.59
CA LYS A 87 -7.04 -14.27 -9.71
C LYS A 87 -7.45 -12.82 -9.88
N ILE A 88 -7.58 -12.43 -11.14
CA ILE A 88 -8.15 -11.17 -11.56
C ILE A 88 -9.62 -11.39 -11.88
N VAL A 89 -10.49 -10.49 -11.43
CA VAL A 89 -11.91 -10.50 -11.78
C VAL A 89 -12.24 -9.24 -12.58
N VAL A 90 -12.93 -9.43 -13.70
CA VAL A 90 -13.57 -8.38 -14.49
C VAL A 90 -15.05 -8.38 -14.13
N TYR A 91 -15.57 -7.20 -13.79
CA TYR A 91 -16.94 -7.03 -13.35
C TYR A 91 -17.51 -5.69 -13.83
N ARG A 92 -18.84 -5.60 -13.93
CA ARG A 92 -19.54 -4.35 -14.23
C ARG A 92 -20.19 -3.80 -12.96
N SER A 93 -19.88 -2.56 -12.61
CA SER A 93 -20.55 -1.88 -11.49
C SER A 93 -21.92 -1.32 -11.87
N SER A 94 -22.72 -0.94 -10.87
CA SER A 94 -24.06 -0.36 -11.06
C SER A 94 -24.10 0.86 -11.97
N ASN A 95 -23.02 1.65 -12.04
CA ASN A 95 -22.85 2.77 -12.96
C ASN A 95 -22.46 2.34 -14.40
N ASN A 96 -22.63 1.07 -14.75
CA ASN A 96 -22.26 0.45 -16.03
C ASN A 96 -20.76 0.46 -16.38
N ALA A 97 -19.88 0.97 -15.51
CA ALA A 97 -18.44 0.90 -15.75
C ALA A 97 -17.93 -0.55 -15.62
N VAL A 98 -17.19 -1.01 -16.61
CA VAL A 98 -16.46 -2.29 -16.56
C VAL A 98 -15.13 -2.04 -15.85
N LYS A 99 -14.87 -2.82 -14.80
CA LYS A 99 -13.69 -2.71 -13.95
C LYS A 99 -12.96 -4.04 -13.88
N ARG A 100 -11.65 -3.95 -13.71
CA ARG A 100 -10.75 -5.09 -13.52
C ARG A 100 -10.07 -4.96 -12.17
N THR A 101 -10.02 -6.03 -11.38
CA THR A 101 -9.24 -6.00 -10.13
C THR A 101 -7.75 -5.84 -10.45
N PRO A 102 -7.01 -5.02 -9.70
CA PRO A 102 -5.56 -4.93 -9.84
C PRO A 102 -4.89 -6.23 -9.37
N VAL A 103 -3.64 -6.46 -9.79
CA VAL A 103 -2.84 -7.64 -9.39
C VAL A 103 -2.12 -7.38 -8.07
N ALA A 104 -1.37 -6.29 -7.99
CA ALA A 104 -0.52 -5.99 -6.84
C ALA A 104 -1.33 -5.86 -5.53
N HIS A 105 -0.83 -6.51 -4.47
CA HIS A 105 -1.39 -6.50 -3.12
C HIS A 105 -2.89 -6.83 -3.05
N THR A 106 -3.38 -7.66 -3.98
CA THR A 106 -4.82 -7.89 -4.13
C THR A 106 -5.19 -9.35 -3.91
N THR A 107 -6.17 -9.57 -3.04
CA THR A 107 -6.80 -10.88 -2.84
C THR A 107 -8.25 -10.80 -3.29
N THR A 108 -8.68 -11.77 -4.08
CA THR A 108 -10.01 -11.81 -4.65
C THR A 108 -10.73 -13.11 -4.28
N THR A 109 -11.89 -12.99 -3.63
CA THR A 109 -12.77 -14.12 -3.30
C THR A 109 -14.09 -13.97 -4.06
N ILE A 110 -14.66 -15.10 -4.46
CA ILE A 110 -15.96 -15.15 -5.14
C ILE A 110 -16.80 -16.18 -4.38
N ASP A 111 -17.80 -15.68 -3.67
CA ASP A 111 -18.74 -16.45 -2.88
C ASP A 111 -20.11 -16.48 -3.56
N ARG A 112 -20.82 -17.60 -3.38
CA ARG A 112 -22.21 -17.74 -3.82
C ARG A 112 -23.14 -17.25 -2.71
N GLY A 113 -24.12 -16.42 -3.07
CA GLY A 113 -25.11 -15.90 -2.12
C GLY A 113 -26.37 -15.41 -2.83
N SER A 114 -27.20 -14.62 -2.16
CA SER A 114 -28.41 -14.03 -2.75
C SER A 114 -28.17 -12.64 -3.37
N ARG A 115 -27.06 -11.98 -3.00
CA ARG A 115 -26.74 -10.61 -3.42
C ARG A 115 -25.82 -10.62 -4.64
N SER A 116 -25.91 -9.57 -5.47
CA SER A 116 -24.95 -9.27 -6.54
C SER A 116 -24.16 -8.03 -6.18
N GLN A 117 -23.07 -8.20 -5.43
CA GLN A 117 -22.25 -7.09 -4.95
C GLN A 117 -20.78 -7.48 -4.81
N VAL A 118 -19.92 -6.47 -4.88
CA VAL A 118 -18.52 -6.59 -4.50
C VAL A 118 -18.24 -5.67 -3.33
N THR A 119 -17.63 -6.23 -2.29
CA THR A 119 -17.11 -5.47 -1.15
C THR A 119 -15.61 -5.31 -1.35
N LEU A 120 -15.16 -4.08 -1.55
CA LEU A 120 -13.75 -3.73 -1.63
C LEU A 120 -13.30 -3.18 -0.28
N THR A 121 -12.40 -3.89 0.39
CA THR A 121 -11.66 -3.37 1.54
C THR A 121 -10.25 -3.02 1.10
N THR A 122 -9.90 -1.74 1.14
CA THR A 122 -8.54 -1.25 0.87
C THR A 122 -7.91 -0.82 2.18
N LYS A 123 -6.75 -1.38 2.50
CA LYS A 123 -5.90 -0.91 3.59
C LYS A 123 -4.80 -0.03 3.04
N LYS A 124 -4.66 1.17 3.58
CA LYS A 124 -3.60 2.11 3.24
C LYS A 124 -2.75 2.43 4.46
N TRP A 125 -1.46 2.65 4.24
CA TRP A 125 -0.55 3.09 5.30
C TRP A 125 -0.83 4.53 5.70
N ARG A 126 -0.84 4.79 7.00
CA ARG A 126 -1.01 6.10 7.62
C ARG A 126 -0.03 6.26 8.76
N PHE A 127 0.58 7.43 8.86
CA PHE A 127 1.44 7.75 9.99
C PHE A 127 0.66 7.79 11.30
N ASN A 128 1.28 7.29 12.36
CA ASN A 128 0.69 7.22 13.70
C ASN A 128 0.54 8.60 14.34
N ASN A 129 1.40 9.55 13.97
CA ASN A 129 1.40 10.91 14.52
C ASN A 129 1.99 11.93 13.54
N ALA A 130 1.87 13.21 13.92
CA ALA A 130 2.38 14.33 13.12
C ALA A 130 3.92 14.35 13.00
N LEU A 131 4.66 13.83 13.98
CA LEU A 131 6.12 13.78 13.95
C LEU A 131 6.63 12.86 12.84
N TYR A 132 6.14 11.62 12.78
CA TYR A 132 6.49 10.68 11.72
C TYR A 132 6.08 11.22 10.35
N ARG A 133 4.88 11.80 10.26
CA ARG A 133 4.42 12.46 9.03
C ARG A 133 5.35 13.57 8.59
N TRP A 134 5.80 14.43 9.50
CA TRP A 134 6.73 15.51 9.19
C TRP A 134 8.10 14.98 8.76
N LEU A 135 8.66 14.01 9.50
CA LEU A 135 9.93 13.36 9.16
C LEU A 135 9.89 12.77 7.75
N PHE A 136 8.85 12.00 7.45
CA PHE A 136 8.74 11.19 6.23
C PHE A 136 7.83 11.82 5.16
N ASN A 137 7.50 13.11 5.24
CA ASN A 137 6.60 13.75 4.27
C ASN A 137 7.08 13.72 2.80
N LEU A 138 8.38 13.49 2.56
CA LEU A 138 8.98 13.44 1.22
C LEU A 138 9.09 12.01 0.67
N THR A 139 8.80 10.98 1.45
CA THR A 139 9.01 9.58 1.03
C THR A 139 7.80 8.96 0.33
N ASN A 140 6.69 9.71 0.17
CA ASN A 140 5.45 9.24 -0.47
C ASN A 140 4.87 7.95 0.14
N GLU A 141 5.17 7.68 1.41
CA GLU A 141 4.71 6.50 2.16
C GLU A 141 3.24 6.61 2.58
N GLU A 142 2.79 7.84 2.85
CA GLU A 142 1.41 8.07 3.30
C GLU A 142 0.40 7.77 2.19
N GLY A 143 -0.49 6.81 2.45
CA GLY A 143 -1.54 6.43 1.50
C GLY A 143 -1.16 5.35 0.52
N GLN A 144 0.07 4.83 0.58
CA GLN A 144 0.44 3.61 -0.13
C GLN A 144 -0.50 2.46 0.24
N VAL A 145 -0.82 1.62 -0.75
CA VAL A 145 -1.78 0.53 -0.56
C VAL A 145 -1.07 -0.68 0.02
N ALA A 146 -1.36 -0.98 1.28
CA ALA A 146 -0.84 -2.17 1.96
C ALA A 146 -1.52 -3.45 1.46
N SER A 147 -2.84 -3.40 1.26
CA SER A 147 -3.60 -4.53 0.71
C SER A 147 -4.97 -4.09 0.17
N ARG A 148 -5.48 -4.89 -0.76
CA ARG A 148 -6.84 -4.80 -1.31
C ARG A 148 -7.49 -6.17 -1.19
N LYS A 149 -8.67 -6.23 -0.60
CA LYS A 149 -9.49 -7.44 -0.58
C LYS A 149 -10.78 -7.16 -1.33
N TYR A 150 -11.00 -7.89 -2.41
CA TYR A 150 -12.27 -7.90 -3.13
C TYR A 150 -13.03 -9.15 -2.72
N ASN A 151 -14.18 -8.97 -2.09
CA ASN A 151 -15.12 -10.06 -1.86
C ASN A 151 -16.34 -9.91 -2.77
N PHE A 152 -16.42 -10.76 -3.79
CA PHE A 152 -17.57 -10.84 -4.67
C PHE A 152 -18.60 -11.79 -4.09
N VAL A 153 -19.82 -11.32 -3.89
CA VAL A 153 -20.98 -12.17 -3.63
C VAL A 153 -21.84 -12.12 -4.88
N ILE A 154 -22.05 -13.28 -5.50
CA ILE A 154 -22.88 -13.41 -6.69
C ILE A 154 -24.02 -14.41 -6.48
N PRO A 155 -25.19 -14.19 -7.11
CA PRO A 155 -26.25 -15.18 -7.14
C PRO A 155 -25.80 -16.53 -7.69
N THR A 156 -26.40 -17.61 -7.21
CA THR A 156 -26.17 -18.97 -7.74
C THR A 156 -26.53 -19.08 -9.21
N THR A 157 -27.47 -18.25 -9.68
CA THR A 157 -27.88 -18.15 -11.09
C THR A 157 -26.83 -17.51 -12.00
N TRP A 158 -25.84 -16.82 -11.44
CA TRP A 158 -24.79 -16.16 -12.24
C TRP A 158 -23.73 -17.15 -12.70
N ARG A 159 -23.16 -16.93 -13.88
CA ARG A 159 -22.03 -17.70 -14.39
C ARG A 159 -20.72 -16.95 -14.14
N VAL A 160 -19.69 -17.69 -13.77
CA VAL A 160 -18.31 -17.20 -13.77
C VAL A 160 -17.67 -17.75 -15.03
N ILE A 161 -17.23 -16.87 -15.92
CA ILE A 161 -16.59 -17.24 -17.18
C ILE A 161 -15.10 -16.90 -17.16
N SER A 162 -14.33 -17.51 -18.04
CA SER A 162 -12.95 -17.06 -18.25
C SER A 162 -12.93 -15.70 -18.94
N ALA A 163 -12.07 -14.78 -18.46
CA ALA A 163 -11.90 -13.46 -19.07
C ALA A 163 -11.44 -13.52 -20.53
N SER A 164 -10.83 -14.61 -20.98
CA SER A 164 -10.47 -14.84 -22.40
C SER A 164 -11.69 -14.91 -23.33
N LYS A 165 -12.89 -15.15 -22.78
CA LYS A 165 -14.14 -15.22 -23.53
C LYS A 165 -14.83 -13.86 -23.72
N LEU A 166 -14.31 -12.79 -23.12
CA LEU A 166 -14.80 -11.41 -23.27
C LEU A 166 -14.19 -10.71 -24.50
N LYS A 167 -14.22 -11.38 -25.66
CA LYS A 167 -13.76 -10.79 -26.93
C LYS A 167 -14.62 -9.60 -27.34
#